data_AF-A0A4Q2U278-F1
#
_entry.id   AF-A0A4Q2U278-F1
#
_cell.length_a   1.000
_cell.length_b   1.000
_cell.length_c   1.000
_cell.angle_alpha   90.00
_cell.angle_beta   90.00
_cell.angle_gamma   90.00
#
_symmetry.space_group_name_H-M   'P 1'
#
loop_
_entity.id
_entity.type
_entity.pdbx_description
1 polymer ?
#
loop_
_entity_poly.entity_id
_entity_poly.type
_entity_poly.pdbx_seq_one_letter_code
_entity_poly.pdbx_strand_id
1 'polypeptide(L)'
;MSPTEGAGRKDLAMTELCRMTRGLARFGRDARGGVAVWFGISAVALLFFAGSGLDLARSINQQAEIQGAADAAALAGAGAYTGAATLAAATAAATNYMTRFKATSGLAALTFTVTPGTALSGGSVTMYSMTVKASAPIANTLMAMARTSNTVAVSATAQNPVYNITISLSKFSSSAIDSNAINYYTVPADGSAPTTTTPLFSNDRSSNLASNPAPIQLTASQRLGFMLTNTTDGNAVTTTTTCTFLQVILQGCRSGTTSNSYGSNSYGGGENSTHLFYSHMMPPSKVAYPWVAQNCSLQVLTSASATPAAGSCFNALPAYATVNCVQASGMTLYYYWNDMGGGNGSNTTNGSSDDKDYNDAVYSVTCSQVGTTAPKGLVLTN
;
A
#
# COMPACT_ATOMS: atom_id res chain seq x y z
N MET A 1 78.99 -41.70 -47.05
CA MET A 1 79.31 -42.93 -47.80
C MET A 1 78.17 -43.91 -47.60
N SER A 2 77.69 -44.46 -48.71
CA SER A 2 76.67 -45.50 -48.88
C SER A 2 75.19 -45.16 -48.63
N PRO A 3 74.34 -45.28 -49.69
CA PRO A 3 72.88 -45.24 -49.66
C PRO A 3 72.27 -46.65 -49.70
N THR A 4 71.04 -46.83 -49.23
CA THR A 4 70.09 -47.92 -49.59
C THR A 4 68.70 -47.49 -49.08
N GLU A 5 67.69 -47.28 -49.94
CA GLU A 5 66.81 -48.28 -50.57
C GLU A 5 65.47 -48.37 -49.82
N GLY A 6 64.35 -48.26 -50.54
CA GLY A 6 63.02 -48.31 -49.93
C GLY A 6 61.87 -47.82 -50.81
N ALA A 7 61.86 -48.19 -52.09
CA ALA A 7 60.71 -48.02 -52.97
C ALA A 7 59.64 -49.06 -52.62
N GLY A 8 58.50 -48.63 -52.05
CA GLY A 8 57.46 -49.59 -51.66
C GLY A 8 56.18 -48.98 -51.12
N ARG A 9 55.63 -47.92 -51.73
CA ARG A 9 54.38 -47.31 -51.24
C ARG A 9 53.55 -46.56 -52.29
N LYS A 10 53.37 -47.12 -53.49
CA LYS A 10 52.50 -46.52 -54.53
C LYS A 10 51.29 -47.37 -54.95
N ASP A 11 51.28 -48.67 -54.67
CA ASP A 11 50.21 -49.57 -55.18
C ASP A 11 48.97 -49.72 -54.28
N LEU A 12 48.98 -49.15 -53.07
CA LEU A 12 47.80 -49.18 -52.19
C LEU A 12 46.79 -48.07 -52.50
N ALA A 13 47.17 -47.00 -53.22
CA ALA A 13 46.28 -45.88 -53.50
C ALA A 13 45.32 -46.13 -54.69
N MET A 14 45.70 -46.98 -55.65
CA MET A 14 44.98 -47.10 -56.93
C MET A 14 43.84 -48.14 -56.89
N THR A 15 43.91 -49.10 -55.96
CA THR A 15 42.85 -50.12 -55.78
C THR A 15 41.64 -49.58 -55.01
N GLU A 16 41.85 -48.61 -54.10
CA GLU A 16 40.78 -47.91 -53.36
C GLU A 16 39.96 -46.98 -54.26
N LEU A 17 40.61 -46.25 -55.19
CA LEU A 17 39.95 -45.34 -56.12
C LEU A 17 39.03 -46.05 -57.13
N CYS A 18 39.35 -47.28 -57.55
CA CYS A 18 38.54 -48.03 -58.51
C CYS A 18 37.31 -48.71 -57.87
N ARG A 19 37.34 -48.96 -56.55
CA ARG A 19 36.16 -49.44 -55.80
C ARG A 19 35.14 -48.34 -55.55
N MET A 20 35.57 -47.09 -55.41
CA MET A 20 34.68 -45.94 -55.19
C MET A 20 33.85 -45.59 -56.45
N THR A 21 34.41 -45.73 -57.65
CA THR A 21 33.73 -45.34 -58.90
C THR A 21 32.66 -46.34 -59.37
N ARG A 22 32.78 -47.64 -59.05
CA ARG A 22 31.73 -48.65 -59.35
C ARG A 22 30.49 -48.53 -58.45
N GLY A 23 30.62 -47.98 -57.25
CA GLY A 23 29.47 -47.71 -56.36
C GLY A 23 28.54 -46.64 -56.93
N LEU A 24 29.11 -45.57 -57.48
CA LEU A 24 28.38 -44.41 -58.02
C LEU A 24 27.51 -44.77 -59.25
N ALA A 25 28.00 -45.64 -60.14
CA ALA A 25 27.23 -46.09 -61.30
C ALA A 25 26.02 -46.97 -60.93
N ARG A 26 26.06 -47.64 -59.77
CA ARG A 26 24.94 -48.45 -59.25
C ARG A 26 23.89 -47.58 -58.56
N PHE A 27 24.31 -46.48 -57.91
CA PHE A 27 23.41 -45.46 -57.36
C PHE A 27 22.60 -44.72 -58.42
N GLY A 28 23.19 -44.44 -59.60
CA GLY A 28 22.48 -43.77 -60.69
C GLY A 28 21.40 -44.61 -61.38
N ARG A 29 21.35 -45.92 -61.13
CA ARG A 29 20.40 -46.86 -61.78
C ARG A 29 19.31 -47.36 -60.82
N ASP A 30 19.33 -46.95 -59.55
CA ASP A 30 18.35 -47.35 -58.54
C ASP A 30 17.20 -46.33 -58.47
N ALA A 31 15.99 -46.75 -58.85
CA ALA A 31 14.77 -45.93 -58.79
C ALA A 31 14.45 -45.44 -57.36
N ARG A 32 15.08 -46.02 -56.34
CA ARG A 32 15.02 -45.56 -54.93
C ARG A 32 15.75 -44.23 -54.69
N GLY A 33 16.63 -43.80 -55.59
CA GLY A 33 17.35 -42.53 -55.49
C GLY A 33 16.41 -41.31 -55.48
N GLY A 34 15.30 -41.36 -56.23
CA GLY A 34 14.31 -40.28 -56.24
C GLY A 34 13.61 -40.09 -54.88
N VAL A 35 13.32 -41.20 -54.19
CA VAL A 35 12.70 -41.16 -52.84
C VAL A 35 13.66 -40.53 -51.83
N ALA A 36 14.96 -40.84 -51.92
CA ALA A 36 15.97 -40.26 -51.04
C ALA A 36 16.09 -38.73 -51.21
N VAL A 37 16.00 -38.22 -52.44
CA VAL A 37 16.03 -36.77 -52.72
C VAL A 37 14.83 -36.07 -52.10
N TRP A 38 13.62 -36.57 -52.36
CA TRP A 38 12.40 -35.98 -51.78
C TRP A 38 12.39 -36.09 -50.25
N PHE A 39 12.81 -37.23 -49.70
CA PHE A 39 12.95 -37.41 -48.27
C PHE A 39 13.92 -36.38 -47.66
N GLY A 40 15.09 -36.17 -48.29
CA GLY A 40 16.05 -35.17 -47.84
C GLY A 40 15.47 -33.76 -47.82
N ILE A 41 14.77 -33.35 -48.88
CA ILE A 41 14.12 -32.03 -48.96
C ILE A 41 13.02 -31.89 -47.90
N SER A 42 12.15 -32.90 -47.76
CA SER A 42 11.07 -32.89 -46.76
C SER A 42 11.61 -32.91 -45.33
N ALA A 43 12.69 -33.65 -45.05
CA ALA A 43 13.31 -33.69 -43.74
C ALA A 43 13.88 -32.33 -43.34
N VAL A 44 14.54 -31.62 -44.27
CA VAL A 44 15.03 -30.25 -44.04
C VAL A 44 13.85 -29.30 -43.75
N ALA A 45 12.77 -29.39 -44.53
CA ALA A 45 11.58 -28.57 -44.30
C ALA A 45 10.95 -28.84 -42.92
N LEU A 46 10.80 -30.11 -42.52
CA LEU A 46 10.24 -30.48 -41.22
C LEU A 46 11.12 -30.02 -40.05
N LEU A 47 12.46 -30.16 -40.17
CA LEU A 47 13.39 -29.66 -39.16
C LEU A 47 13.34 -28.15 -39.03
N PHE A 48 13.19 -27.43 -40.15
CA PHE A 48 13.01 -25.98 -40.13
C PHE A 48 11.73 -25.58 -39.39
N PHE A 49 10.59 -26.21 -39.69
CA PHE A 49 9.33 -25.92 -39.01
C PHE A 49 9.38 -26.29 -37.52
N ALA A 50 9.90 -27.47 -37.18
CA ALA A 50 10.08 -27.89 -35.79
C ALA A 50 10.98 -26.90 -35.02
N GLY A 51 12.06 -26.46 -35.64
CA GLY A 51 12.98 -25.49 -35.05
C GLY A 51 12.36 -24.11 -34.86
N SER A 52 11.59 -23.63 -35.83
CA SER A 52 10.85 -22.38 -35.71
C SER A 52 9.85 -22.41 -34.55
N GLY A 53 9.18 -23.55 -34.35
CA GLY A 53 8.27 -23.76 -33.21
C GLY A 53 8.98 -23.69 -31.86
N LEU A 54 10.18 -24.28 -31.76
CA LEU A 54 10.98 -24.25 -30.53
C LEU A 54 11.49 -22.83 -30.22
N ASP A 55 12.00 -22.10 -31.22
CA ASP A 55 12.44 -20.71 -31.06
C ASP A 55 11.28 -19.80 -30.64
N LEU A 56 10.09 -20.00 -31.23
CA LEU A 56 8.88 -19.28 -30.84
C LEU A 56 8.46 -19.58 -29.40
N ALA A 57 8.43 -20.86 -29.01
CA ALA A 57 8.08 -21.27 -27.65
C ALA A 57 9.02 -20.63 -26.60
N ARG A 58 10.33 -20.62 -26.88
CA ARG A 58 11.31 -19.94 -26.03
C ARG A 58 11.07 -18.43 -25.97
N SER A 59 10.74 -17.79 -27.10
CA SER A 59 10.42 -16.37 -27.15
C SER A 59 9.21 -16.02 -26.28
N ILE A 60 8.16 -16.84 -26.30
CA ILE A 60 6.95 -16.64 -25.50
C ILE A 60 7.26 -16.80 -24.01
N ASN A 61 8.03 -17.83 -23.62
CA ASN A 61 8.41 -18.04 -22.22
C ASN A 61 9.20 -16.85 -21.66
N GLN A 62 10.17 -16.34 -22.44
CA GLN A 62 10.94 -15.16 -22.07
C GLN A 62 10.08 -13.89 -22.03
N GLN A 63 9.11 -13.74 -22.94
CA GLN A 63 8.15 -12.63 -22.89
C GLN A 63 7.35 -12.62 -21.59
N ALA A 64 6.85 -13.78 -21.15
CA ALA A 64 6.13 -13.91 -19.89
C ALA A 64 7.01 -13.55 -18.68
N GLU A 65 8.28 -13.96 -18.70
CA GLU A 65 9.24 -13.65 -17.64
C GLU A 65 9.54 -12.13 -17.56
N ILE A 66 9.82 -11.49 -18.70
CA ILE A 66 10.06 -10.04 -18.76
C ILE A 66 8.79 -9.26 -18.39
N GLN A 67 7.60 -9.71 -18.80
CA GLN A 67 6.33 -9.09 -18.41
C GLN A 67 6.14 -9.17 -16.90
N GLY A 68 6.33 -10.34 -16.29
CA GLY A 68 6.21 -10.49 -14.83
C GLY A 68 7.17 -9.58 -14.06
N ALA A 69 8.40 -9.38 -14.58
CA ALA A 69 9.34 -8.44 -14.01
C ALA A 69 8.91 -6.97 -14.17
N ALA A 70 8.37 -6.61 -15.34
CA ALA A 70 7.85 -5.27 -15.61
C ALA A 70 6.63 -4.95 -14.73
N ASP A 71 5.71 -5.90 -14.54
CA ASP A 71 4.52 -5.76 -13.69
C ASP A 71 4.91 -5.51 -12.23
N ALA A 72 5.85 -6.31 -11.71
CA ALA A 72 6.33 -6.17 -10.35
C ALA A 72 7.13 -4.86 -10.15
N ALA A 73 7.92 -4.44 -11.14
CA ALA A 73 8.62 -3.15 -11.12
C ALA A 73 7.64 -1.96 -11.15
N ALA A 74 6.62 -2.01 -12.02
CA ALA A 74 5.57 -1.01 -12.10
C ALA A 74 4.82 -0.91 -10.76
N LEU A 75 4.43 -2.04 -10.17
CA LEU A 75 3.78 -2.11 -8.86
C LEU A 75 4.66 -1.53 -7.74
N ALA A 76 5.94 -1.91 -7.68
CA ALA A 76 6.88 -1.38 -6.69
C ALA A 76 7.03 0.15 -6.81
N GLY A 77 7.13 0.67 -8.04
CA GLY A 77 7.20 2.10 -8.29
C GLY A 77 5.90 2.82 -7.94
N ALA A 78 4.75 2.31 -8.39
CA ALA A 78 3.44 2.90 -8.12
C ALA A 78 3.14 2.95 -6.61
N GLY A 79 3.43 1.88 -5.86
CA GLY A 79 3.22 1.85 -4.41
C GLY A 79 4.04 2.88 -3.62
N ALA A 80 5.23 3.22 -4.11
CA ALA A 80 6.08 4.27 -3.55
C ALA A 80 5.74 5.69 -4.08
N TYR A 81 4.92 5.80 -5.13
CA TYR A 81 4.55 7.07 -5.73
C TYR A 81 3.27 7.61 -5.08
N THR A 82 3.41 8.44 -4.05
CA THR A 82 2.29 9.06 -3.30
C THR A 82 2.20 10.56 -3.51
N GLY A 83 3.23 11.18 -4.11
CA GLY A 83 3.28 12.61 -4.39
C GLY A 83 4.53 13.00 -5.17
N ALA A 84 4.61 14.26 -5.63
CA ALA A 84 5.78 14.76 -6.34
C ALA A 84 7.08 14.61 -5.53
N ALA A 85 7.02 14.76 -4.20
CA ALA A 85 8.16 14.59 -3.31
C ALA A 85 8.70 13.15 -3.26
N THR A 86 7.88 12.13 -3.57
CA THR A 86 8.31 10.72 -3.53
C THR A 86 8.70 10.16 -4.90
N LEU A 87 8.63 10.98 -5.96
CA LEU A 87 8.89 10.54 -7.34
C LEU A 87 10.26 9.88 -7.51
N ALA A 88 11.31 10.45 -6.91
CA ALA A 88 12.66 9.91 -6.99
C ALA A 88 12.76 8.52 -6.35
N ALA A 89 12.18 8.35 -5.16
CA ALA A 89 12.13 7.06 -4.47
C ALA A 89 11.31 6.02 -5.25
N ALA A 90 10.19 6.42 -5.83
CA ALA A 90 9.35 5.57 -6.67
C ALA A 90 10.06 5.08 -7.93
N THR A 91 10.76 5.99 -8.63
CA THR A 91 11.53 5.66 -9.83
C THR A 91 12.69 4.72 -9.49
N ALA A 92 13.37 4.98 -8.37
CA ALA A 92 14.43 4.12 -7.87
C ALA A 92 13.92 2.72 -7.51
N ALA A 93 12.76 2.59 -6.86
CA ALA A 93 12.16 1.31 -6.52
C ALA A 93 11.89 0.44 -7.76
N ALA A 94 11.24 1.01 -8.79
CA ALA A 94 10.98 0.31 -10.05
C ALA A 94 12.29 -0.03 -10.80
N THR A 95 13.24 0.90 -10.86
CA THR A 95 14.54 0.72 -11.53
C THR A 95 15.37 -0.37 -10.86
N ASN A 96 15.41 -0.39 -9.53
CA ASN A 96 16.14 -1.40 -8.75
C ASN A 96 15.56 -2.80 -9.01
N TYR A 97 14.24 -2.92 -9.13
CA TYR A 97 13.60 -4.20 -9.46
C TYR A 97 14.05 -4.72 -10.84
N MET A 98 13.94 -3.90 -11.88
CA MET A 98 14.36 -4.28 -13.24
C MET A 98 15.87 -4.53 -13.36
N THR A 99 16.69 -3.79 -12.61
CA THR A 99 18.15 -3.99 -12.58
C THR A 99 18.51 -5.36 -11.99
N ARG A 100 17.84 -5.77 -10.90
CA ARG A 100 18.04 -7.09 -10.29
C ARG A 100 17.56 -8.21 -11.22
N PHE A 101 16.42 -8.02 -11.88
CA PHE A 101 15.94 -8.96 -12.90
C PHE A 101 16.93 -9.10 -14.07
N LYS A 102 17.45 -7.97 -14.59
CA LYS A 102 18.47 -7.99 -15.65
C LYS A 102 19.73 -8.77 -15.24
N ALA A 103 20.17 -8.60 -13.99
CA ALA A 103 21.36 -9.28 -13.47
C ALA A 103 21.16 -10.81 -13.32
N THR A 104 19.92 -11.28 -13.14
CA THR A 104 19.61 -12.68 -12.82
C THR A 104 19.03 -13.48 -13.99
N SER A 105 18.34 -12.83 -14.92
CA SER A 105 17.69 -13.47 -16.09
C SER A 105 18.67 -13.98 -17.16
N GLY A 106 19.94 -13.55 -17.13
CA GLY A 106 20.91 -13.84 -18.19
C GLY A 106 20.69 -13.05 -19.48
N LEU A 107 19.71 -12.14 -19.51
CA LEU A 107 19.41 -11.27 -20.65
C LEU A 107 20.30 -10.01 -20.63
N ALA A 108 21.58 -10.16 -20.97
CA ALA A 108 22.54 -9.05 -20.93
C ALA A 108 22.12 -7.82 -21.79
N ALA A 109 21.44 -8.07 -22.91
CA ALA A 109 20.94 -7.05 -23.83
C ALA A 109 19.57 -6.47 -23.44
N LEU A 110 18.99 -6.86 -22.30
CA LEU A 110 17.74 -6.28 -21.81
C LEU A 110 17.92 -4.77 -21.58
N THR A 111 17.02 -4.00 -22.18
CA THR A 111 16.87 -2.56 -21.96
C THR A 111 15.50 -2.30 -21.35
N PHE A 112 15.40 -1.28 -20.51
CA PHE A 112 14.13 -0.88 -19.94
C PHE A 112 14.09 0.62 -19.66
N THR A 113 12.88 1.16 -19.60
CA THR A 113 12.59 2.54 -19.26
C THR A 113 11.48 2.57 -18.21
N VAL A 114 11.66 3.41 -17.19
CA VAL A 114 10.69 3.65 -16.12
C VAL A 114 10.16 5.06 -16.30
N THR A 115 8.86 5.21 -16.50
CA THR A 115 8.21 6.50 -16.78
C THR A 115 7.11 6.78 -15.76
N PRO A 116 7.25 7.81 -14.90
CA PRO A 116 6.17 8.26 -14.04
C PRO A 116 5.03 8.86 -14.84
N GLY A 117 3.81 8.63 -14.37
CA GLY A 117 2.61 9.26 -14.89
C GLY A 117 1.75 9.83 -13.78
N THR A 118 0.90 10.78 -14.15
CA THR A 118 -0.20 11.27 -13.32
C THR A 118 -1.48 11.20 -14.14
N ALA A 119 -2.57 10.76 -13.51
CA ALA A 119 -3.89 10.76 -14.11
C ALA A 119 -4.86 11.44 -13.14
N LEU A 120 -5.80 12.23 -13.66
CA LEU A 120 -6.88 12.76 -12.84
C LEU A 120 -8.00 11.72 -12.74
N SER A 121 -8.45 11.43 -11.53
CA SER A 121 -9.63 10.59 -11.30
C SER A 121 -10.82 11.44 -10.89
N GLY A 122 -11.89 11.42 -11.68
CA GLY A 122 -13.28 11.72 -11.27
C GLY A 122 -13.60 13.03 -10.52
N GLY A 123 -12.68 14.01 -10.39
CA GLY A 123 -12.95 15.26 -9.68
C GLY A 123 -11.76 15.80 -8.88
N SER A 124 -10.65 16.10 -9.55
CA SER A 124 -9.44 16.78 -8.99
C SER A 124 -8.43 15.93 -8.23
N VAL A 125 -8.61 14.61 -8.15
CA VAL A 125 -7.63 13.73 -7.48
C VAL A 125 -6.53 13.32 -8.43
N THR A 126 -5.28 13.57 -8.06
CA THR A 126 -4.13 13.09 -8.83
C THR A 126 -3.82 11.64 -8.42
N MET A 127 -4.09 10.70 -9.31
CA MET A 127 -3.58 9.33 -9.23
C MET A 127 -2.16 9.32 -9.78
N TYR A 128 -1.26 8.65 -9.06
CA TYR A 128 0.12 8.47 -9.49
C TYR A 128 0.28 7.10 -10.11
N SER A 129 0.89 7.04 -11.29
CA SER A 129 1.12 5.81 -12.04
C SER A 129 2.59 5.63 -12.34
N MET A 130 2.96 4.38 -12.59
CA MET A 130 4.29 4.02 -13.02
C MET A 130 4.21 3.06 -14.19
N THR A 131 4.82 3.44 -15.31
CA THR A 131 4.91 2.61 -16.52
C THR A 131 6.33 2.11 -16.69
N VAL A 132 6.48 0.80 -16.86
CA VAL A 132 7.75 0.14 -17.15
C VAL A 132 7.65 -0.48 -18.54
N LYS A 133 8.56 -0.07 -19.44
CA LYS A 133 8.72 -0.71 -20.75
C LYS A 133 10.05 -1.44 -20.77
N ALA A 134 10.06 -2.68 -21.24
CA ALA A 134 11.28 -3.47 -21.33
C ALA A 134 11.36 -4.17 -22.69
N SER A 135 12.57 -4.33 -23.20
CA SER A 135 12.83 -4.95 -24.50
C SER A 135 14.15 -5.70 -24.49
N ALA A 136 14.14 -6.94 -25.01
CA ALA A 136 15.34 -7.77 -25.15
C ALA A 136 15.32 -8.54 -26.48
N PRO A 137 16.47 -8.63 -27.18
CA PRO A 137 16.64 -9.55 -28.28
C PRO A 137 16.87 -10.97 -27.76
N ILE A 138 16.10 -11.94 -28.27
CA ILE A 138 16.24 -13.36 -27.97
C ILE A 138 16.90 -14.03 -29.18
N ALA A 139 18.08 -14.60 -28.97
CA ALA A 139 18.81 -15.30 -30.01
C ALA A 139 18.03 -16.53 -30.50
N ASN A 140 17.79 -16.60 -31.81
CA ASN A 140 17.20 -17.78 -32.43
C ASN A 140 18.25 -18.89 -32.53
N THR A 141 17.85 -20.14 -32.41
CA THR A 141 18.74 -21.30 -32.57
C THR A 141 18.69 -21.83 -33.99
N LEU A 142 17.51 -22.28 -34.42
CA LEU A 142 17.29 -22.90 -35.73
C LEU A 142 16.84 -21.89 -36.77
N MET A 143 16.13 -20.83 -36.35
CA MET A 143 15.81 -19.70 -37.25
C MET A 143 17.01 -18.74 -37.46
N ALA A 144 18.16 -18.98 -36.82
CA ALA A 144 19.34 -18.12 -36.93
C ALA A 144 19.81 -17.89 -38.39
N MET A 145 19.55 -18.86 -39.28
CA MET A 145 19.88 -18.76 -40.71
C MET A 145 19.05 -17.69 -41.44
N ALA A 146 17.84 -17.40 -40.97
CA ALA A 146 16.97 -16.38 -41.55
C ALA A 146 17.02 -15.07 -40.76
N ARG A 147 17.02 -15.16 -39.43
CA ARG A 147 17.13 -14.03 -38.50
C ARG A 147 17.86 -14.45 -37.23
N THR A 148 18.92 -13.73 -36.87
CA THR A 148 19.76 -14.06 -35.71
C THR A 148 19.05 -13.89 -34.36
N SER A 149 18.04 -13.03 -34.28
CA SER A 149 17.25 -12.83 -33.06
C SER A 149 15.84 -12.32 -33.34
N ASN A 150 14.96 -12.48 -32.36
CA ASN A 150 13.65 -11.85 -32.28
C ASN A 150 13.61 -10.89 -31.10
N THR A 151 13.15 -9.66 -31.31
CA THR A 151 12.99 -8.69 -30.22
C THR A 151 11.65 -8.90 -29.54
N VAL A 152 11.69 -9.14 -28.24
CA VAL A 152 10.50 -9.17 -27.37
C VAL A 152 10.41 -7.86 -26.64
N ALA A 153 9.25 -7.21 -26.69
CA ALA A 153 8.95 -5.98 -25.97
C ALA A 153 7.70 -6.17 -25.11
N VAL A 154 7.74 -5.61 -23.91
CA VAL A 154 6.64 -5.63 -22.94
C VAL A 154 6.42 -4.24 -22.36
N SER A 155 5.21 -3.99 -21.88
CA SER A 155 4.84 -2.77 -21.18
C SER A 155 3.95 -3.14 -20.01
N ALA A 156 4.17 -2.52 -18.87
CA ALA A 156 3.37 -2.69 -17.67
C ALA A 156 3.06 -1.32 -17.10
N THR A 157 1.81 -1.06 -16.73
CA THR A 157 1.44 0.16 -16.00
C THR A 157 0.70 -0.21 -14.73
N ALA A 158 1.18 0.31 -13.61
CA ALA A 158 0.51 0.20 -12.31
C ALA A 158 0.13 1.59 -11.82
N GLN A 159 -0.95 1.67 -11.05
CA GLN A 159 -1.44 2.89 -10.44
C GLN A 159 -1.56 2.71 -8.93
N ASN A 160 -1.24 3.75 -8.17
CA ASN A 160 -1.51 3.78 -6.74
C ASN A 160 -3.01 4.08 -6.54
N PRO A 161 -3.83 3.13 -6.05
CA PRO A 161 -5.26 3.38 -5.94
C PRO A 161 -5.52 4.46 -4.91
N VAL A 162 -6.48 5.33 -5.22
CA VAL A 162 -6.95 6.39 -4.32
C VAL A 162 -8.31 6.00 -3.79
N TYR A 163 -8.52 6.24 -2.49
CA TYR A 163 -9.76 5.95 -1.79
C TYR A 163 -10.40 7.25 -1.32
N ASN A 164 -11.71 7.37 -1.57
CA ASN A 164 -12.57 8.34 -0.91
C ASN A 164 -12.98 7.79 0.46
N ILE A 165 -12.70 8.56 1.48
CA ILE A 165 -13.08 8.31 2.86
C ILE A 165 -14.21 9.27 3.19
N THR A 166 -15.35 8.70 3.55
CA THR A 166 -16.47 9.46 4.08
C THR A 166 -16.56 9.21 5.57
N ILE A 167 -16.59 10.29 6.34
CA ILE A 167 -16.79 10.24 7.78
C ILE A 167 -18.19 10.77 8.05
N SER A 168 -19.00 9.99 8.78
CA SER A 168 -20.33 10.38 9.19
C SER A 168 -20.44 10.32 10.71
N LEU A 169 -20.67 11.48 11.31
CA LEU A 169 -20.90 11.64 12.74
C LEU A 169 -22.33 11.18 13.05
N SER A 170 -22.49 10.17 13.91
CA SER A 170 -23.80 9.65 14.28
C SER A 170 -24.29 10.25 15.59
N LYS A 171 -23.41 10.38 16.57
CA LYS A 171 -23.74 10.89 17.91
C LYS A 171 -22.49 11.51 18.54
N PHE A 172 -22.65 12.73 19.05
CA PHE A 172 -21.71 13.32 19.99
C PHE A 172 -22.51 13.72 21.23
N SER A 173 -22.23 13.08 22.35
CA SER A 173 -23.01 13.23 23.58
C SER A 173 -22.07 13.35 24.75
N SER A 174 -21.16 14.32 24.71
CA SER A 174 -20.43 14.68 25.92
C SER A 174 -21.40 15.42 26.84
N SER A 175 -21.94 14.71 27.83
CA SER A 175 -22.56 15.34 29.00
C SER A 175 -21.52 16.02 29.90
N ALA A 176 -20.23 15.87 29.58
CA ALA A 176 -19.14 16.50 30.29
C ALA A 176 -19.07 18.00 30.01
N ILE A 177 -18.53 18.72 30.99
CA ILE A 177 -18.23 20.16 30.90
C ILE A 177 -16.97 20.41 30.04
N ASP A 178 -16.33 19.35 29.55
CA ASP A 178 -15.12 19.46 28.76
C ASP A 178 -15.39 19.88 27.31
N SER A 179 -14.41 20.56 26.72
CA SER A 179 -14.39 20.84 25.28
C SER A 179 -13.61 19.75 24.56
N ASN A 180 -14.33 18.98 23.75
CA ASN A 180 -13.87 17.86 22.98
C ASN A 180 -13.92 18.20 21.49
N ALA A 181 -12.78 18.09 20.82
CA ALA A 181 -12.64 18.25 19.38
C ALA A 181 -12.04 17.00 18.75
N ILE A 182 -12.65 16.52 17.67
CA ILE A 182 -12.08 15.46 16.85
C ILE A 182 -11.41 16.11 15.64
N ASN A 183 -10.18 15.71 15.39
CA ASN A 183 -9.45 16.04 14.18
C ASN A 183 -9.05 14.75 13.46
N TYR A 184 -8.85 14.81 12.14
CA TYR A 184 -8.21 13.74 11.38
C TYR A 184 -6.85 14.18 10.87
N TYR A 185 -5.98 13.21 10.57
CA TYR A 185 -4.66 13.45 9.98
C TYR A 185 -4.17 12.23 9.21
N THR A 186 -3.21 12.44 8.32
CA THR A 186 -2.47 11.33 7.71
C THR A 186 -1.39 10.87 8.69
N VAL A 187 -1.39 9.58 9.04
CA VAL A 187 -0.43 9.01 10.00
C VAL A 187 0.99 9.13 9.43
N PRO A 188 1.93 9.76 10.14
CA PRO A 188 3.33 9.81 9.73
C PRO A 188 3.92 8.41 9.54
N ALA A 189 4.76 8.22 8.53
CA ALA A 189 5.35 6.92 8.22
C ALA A 189 6.27 6.39 9.34
N ASP A 190 6.83 7.28 10.16
CA ASP A 190 7.65 6.96 11.32
C ASP A 190 6.84 6.71 12.61
N GLY A 191 5.50 6.87 12.56
CA GLY A 191 4.62 6.74 13.72
C GLY A 191 4.76 7.87 14.74
N SER A 192 5.38 8.99 14.36
CA SER A 192 5.44 10.20 15.19
C SER A 192 4.09 10.91 15.27
N ALA A 193 3.96 11.84 16.23
CA ALA A 193 2.77 12.69 16.32
C ALA A 193 2.64 13.58 15.06
N PRO A 194 1.42 13.72 14.50
CA PRO A 194 1.20 14.54 13.32
C PRO A 194 1.48 16.02 13.63
N THR A 195 2.12 16.72 12.70
CA THR A 195 2.35 18.17 12.78
C THR A 195 1.16 18.97 12.25
N THR A 196 0.29 18.35 11.45
CA THR A 196 -0.91 18.95 10.88
C THR A 196 -2.12 18.05 11.12
N THR A 197 -3.21 18.66 11.56
CA THR A 197 -4.49 17.99 11.77
C THR A 197 -5.60 18.85 11.19
N THR A 198 -6.65 18.22 10.69
CA THR A 198 -7.82 18.93 10.15
C THR A 198 -9.01 18.75 11.09
N PRO A 199 -9.67 19.84 11.52
CA PRO A 199 -10.86 19.76 12.34
C PRO A 199 -11.95 18.97 11.63
N LEU A 200 -12.48 17.96 12.32
CA LEU A 200 -13.63 17.19 11.89
C LEU A 200 -14.88 17.68 12.63
N PHE A 201 -14.75 17.87 13.95
CA PHE A 201 -15.85 18.19 14.83
C PHE A 201 -15.34 18.84 16.11
N SER A 202 -16.17 19.66 16.75
CA SER A 202 -15.95 20.13 18.13
C SER A 202 -17.28 20.39 18.81
N ASN A 203 -17.41 19.96 20.07
CA ASN A 203 -18.54 20.34 20.95
C ASN A 203 -18.32 21.67 21.67
N ASP A 204 -17.23 22.39 21.37
CA ASP A 204 -17.02 23.75 21.85
C ASP A 204 -18.23 24.61 21.47
N ARG A 205 -18.82 25.33 22.43
CA ARG A 205 -19.98 26.20 22.19
C ARG A 205 -19.73 27.25 21.11
N SER A 206 -18.47 27.61 20.87
CA SER A 206 -18.05 28.58 19.85
C SER A 206 -17.72 27.94 18.49
N SER A 207 -17.77 26.60 18.39
CA SER A 207 -17.49 25.84 17.17
C SER A 207 -18.56 26.08 16.11
N ASN A 208 -18.15 26.63 14.96
CA ASN A 208 -18.95 26.67 13.73
C ASN A 208 -18.59 25.52 12.77
N LEU A 209 -17.99 24.43 13.26
CA LEU A 209 -17.54 23.35 12.40
C LEU A 209 -18.74 22.65 11.75
N ALA A 210 -18.76 22.66 10.42
CA ALA A 210 -19.81 22.02 9.63
C ALA A 210 -19.75 20.49 9.81
N SER A 211 -20.92 19.88 10.01
CA SER A 211 -21.10 18.47 10.40
C SER A 211 -20.71 17.42 9.34
N ASN A 212 -20.22 17.83 8.16
CA ASN A 212 -19.87 16.92 7.07
C ASN A 212 -18.57 17.40 6.39
N PRO A 213 -17.41 16.78 6.67
CA PRO A 213 -16.20 17.08 5.93
C PRO A 213 -16.39 16.70 4.46
N ALA A 214 -15.70 17.41 3.57
CA ALA A 214 -15.53 16.94 2.19
C ALA A 214 -14.90 15.54 2.20
N PRO A 215 -15.17 14.69 1.19
CA PRO A 215 -14.53 13.37 1.08
C PRO A 215 -13.01 13.51 1.20
N ILE A 216 -12.42 12.75 2.12
CA ILE A 216 -10.97 12.73 2.31
C ILE A 216 -10.39 11.73 1.34
N GLN A 217 -9.30 12.07 0.69
CA GLN A 217 -8.66 11.19 -0.29
C GLN A 217 -7.30 10.73 0.20
N LEU A 218 -7.13 9.41 0.27
CA LEU A 218 -5.87 8.78 0.65
C LEU A 218 -5.44 7.78 -0.42
N THR A 219 -4.13 7.71 -0.65
CA THR A 219 -3.53 6.61 -1.41
C THR A 219 -3.53 5.32 -0.60
N ALA A 220 -3.37 4.18 -1.28
CA ALA A 220 -3.38 2.85 -0.65
C ALA A 220 -2.34 2.64 0.46
N SER A 221 -1.21 3.35 0.39
CA SER A 221 -0.12 3.27 1.37
C SER A 221 -0.30 4.24 2.55
N GLN A 222 -1.20 5.21 2.45
CA GLN A 222 -1.47 6.16 3.53
C GLN A 222 -2.50 5.60 4.51
N ARG A 223 -2.34 5.97 5.78
CA ARG A 223 -3.28 5.62 6.85
C ARG A 223 -3.94 6.90 7.36
N LEU A 224 -5.24 6.88 7.59
CA LEU A 224 -5.95 7.95 8.30
C LEU A 224 -5.88 7.69 9.80
N GLY A 225 -5.44 8.68 10.55
CA GLY A 225 -5.53 8.70 12.00
C GLY A 225 -6.57 9.72 12.46
N PHE A 226 -7.02 9.54 13.69
CA PHE A 226 -7.91 10.47 14.37
C PHE A 226 -7.26 10.95 15.66
N MET A 227 -7.55 12.19 16.03
CA MET A 227 -7.09 12.83 17.26
C MET A 227 -8.30 13.33 18.00
N LEU A 228 -8.48 12.88 19.25
CA LEU A 228 -9.37 13.55 20.19
C LEU A 228 -8.55 14.56 20.99
N THR A 229 -8.98 15.81 20.96
CA THR A 229 -8.52 16.86 21.85
C THR A 229 -9.57 17.07 22.92
N ASN A 230 -9.26 16.74 24.17
CA ASN A 230 -10.12 17.01 25.33
C ASN A 230 -9.50 18.15 26.13
N THR A 231 -10.23 19.23 26.35
CA THR A 231 -9.84 20.32 27.25
C THR A 231 -10.75 20.29 28.46
N THR A 232 -10.18 19.93 29.61
CA THR A 232 -10.90 19.85 30.88
C THR A 232 -11.54 21.19 31.18
N ASP A 233 -12.82 21.21 31.51
CA ASP A 233 -13.62 22.43 31.77
C ASP A 233 -13.73 23.41 30.58
N GLY A 234 -13.36 23.00 29.36
CA GLY A 234 -13.37 23.91 28.21
C GLY A 234 -14.76 24.44 27.80
N ASN A 235 -15.84 23.76 28.19
CA ASN A 235 -17.23 24.20 28.04
C ASN A 235 -17.87 24.64 29.36
N ALA A 236 -17.08 24.76 30.44
CA ALA A 236 -17.55 25.33 31.69
C ALA A 236 -18.10 26.70 31.38
N VAL A 237 -19.38 26.88 31.72
CA VAL A 237 -19.95 28.22 31.65
C VAL A 237 -19.14 29.01 32.65
N THR A 238 -18.26 29.86 32.14
CA THR A 238 -17.79 31.05 32.83
C THR A 238 -18.97 32.01 32.95
N THR A 239 -20.11 31.51 33.45
CA THR A 239 -20.99 32.33 34.24
C THR A 239 -20.16 32.70 35.44
N THR A 240 -19.43 33.80 35.29
CA THR A 240 -19.07 34.72 36.35
C THR A 240 -20.38 35.11 37.01
N THR A 241 -20.98 34.17 37.74
CA THR A 241 -22.09 34.44 38.61
C THR A 241 -21.40 35.19 39.73
N THR A 242 -21.34 36.51 39.59
CA THR A 242 -21.05 37.40 40.70
C THR A 242 -22.01 36.99 41.78
N CYS A 243 -21.52 36.19 42.72
CA CYS A 243 -22.30 35.72 43.84
C CYS A 243 -22.84 36.98 44.50
N THR A 244 -24.14 37.20 44.40
CA THR A 244 -24.75 38.33 45.09
C THR A 244 -24.46 38.15 46.58
N PHE A 245 -24.25 39.25 47.30
CA PHE A 245 -23.91 39.22 48.72
C PHE A 245 -24.88 38.34 49.54
N LEU A 246 -26.14 38.26 49.10
CA LEU A 246 -27.18 37.42 49.72
C LEU A 246 -26.93 35.91 49.52
N GLN A 247 -26.42 35.47 48.37
CA GLN A 247 -26.08 34.06 48.12
C GLN A 247 -24.82 33.60 48.87
N VAL A 248 -23.86 34.51 49.10
CA VAL A 248 -22.69 34.23 49.94
C VAL A 248 -23.11 33.88 51.37
N ILE A 249 -24.08 34.62 51.92
CA ILE A 249 -24.53 34.44 53.31
C ILE A 249 -25.47 33.24 53.46
N LEU A 250 -26.41 33.03 52.54
CA LEU A 250 -27.44 31.99 52.68
C LEU A 250 -27.04 30.62 52.12
N GLN A 251 -26.17 30.59 51.09
CA GLN A 251 -25.86 29.36 50.34
C GLN A 251 -24.38 28.95 50.44
N GLY A 252 -23.57 29.64 51.24
CA GLY A 252 -22.17 29.28 51.46
C GLY A 252 -21.29 29.43 50.21
N CYS A 253 -21.72 30.18 49.19
CA CYS A 253 -20.89 30.51 48.05
C CYS A 253 -19.68 31.33 48.53
N ARG A 254 -18.49 30.72 48.56
CA ARG A 254 -17.25 31.46 48.84
C ARG A 254 -16.93 32.34 47.64
N SER A 255 -16.97 33.65 47.85
CA SER A 255 -16.44 34.64 46.90
C SER A 255 -14.97 34.30 46.61
N GLY A 256 -14.67 33.87 45.38
CA GLY A 256 -13.31 33.61 44.91
C GLY A 256 -13.02 32.21 44.37
N THR A 257 -13.94 31.25 44.47
CA THR A 257 -13.77 29.93 43.85
C THR A 257 -15.03 29.53 43.10
N THR A 258 -15.19 30.05 41.87
CA THR A 258 -16.00 29.39 40.85
C THR A 258 -15.21 28.23 40.23
N SER A 259 -14.62 27.38 41.07
CA SER A 259 -14.15 26.11 40.57
C SER A 259 -15.40 25.24 40.47
N ASN A 260 -15.97 25.15 39.28
CA ASN A 260 -16.58 23.87 38.91
C ASN A 260 -15.41 22.89 39.00
N SER A 261 -15.17 22.36 40.20
CA SER A 261 -13.99 21.54 40.49
C SER A 261 -14.20 20.19 39.83
N TYR A 262 -14.37 20.11 38.51
CA TYR A 262 -14.15 18.83 37.87
C TYR A 262 -12.72 18.44 38.24
N GLY A 263 -12.64 17.24 38.82
CA GLY A 263 -11.38 16.71 39.29
C GLY A 263 -10.43 16.60 38.13
N SER A 264 -9.16 16.32 38.43
CA SER A 264 -8.24 15.99 37.37
C SER A 264 -8.85 14.89 36.48
N ASN A 265 -8.70 15.01 35.16
CA ASN A 265 -9.16 13.94 34.29
C ASN A 265 -8.45 12.63 34.64
N SER A 266 -8.88 11.51 34.04
CA SER A 266 -8.32 10.19 34.35
C SER A 266 -6.81 10.05 34.08
N TYR A 267 -6.18 11.07 33.47
CA TYR A 267 -4.74 11.16 33.22
C TYR A 267 -4.01 12.18 34.13
N GLY A 268 -4.68 12.73 35.14
CA GLY A 268 -4.10 13.63 36.12
C GLY A 268 -3.95 15.09 35.65
N GLY A 269 -4.54 15.47 34.52
CA GLY A 269 -4.55 16.87 34.07
C GLY A 269 -5.49 17.71 34.92
N GLY A 270 -5.08 18.90 35.35
CA GLY A 270 -5.92 19.83 36.11
C GLY A 270 -6.97 20.56 35.26
N GLU A 271 -7.76 21.43 35.88
CA GLU A 271 -8.69 22.34 35.20
C GLU A 271 -8.00 23.10 34.04
N ASN A 272 -8.69 23.24 32.89
CA ASN A 272 -8.20 23.85 31.65
C ASN A 272 -6.99 23.16 30.99
N SER A 273 -6.60 21.96 31.42
CA SER A 273 -5.56 21.21 30.73
C SER A 273 -6.10 20.61 29.42
N THR A 274 -5.28 20.67 28.37
CA THR A 274 -5.58 20.08 27.06
C THR A 274 -4.86 18.74 26.89
N HIS A 275 -5.62 17.74 26.48
CA HIS A 275 -5.18 16.37 26.29
C HIS A 275 -5.36 15.96 24.84
N LEU A 276 -4.34 15.31 24.30
CA LEU A 276 -4.30 14.88 22.90
C LEU A 276 -4.21 13.36 22.85
N PHE A 277 -5.20 12.73 22.23
CA PHE A 277 -5.29 11.29 22.09
C PHE A 277 -5.22 10.91 20.61
N TYR A 278 -4.08 10.32 20.20
CA TYR A 278 -3.87 9.90 18.82
C TYR A 278 -4.24 8.43 18.65
N SER A 279 -5.10 8.15 17.69
CA SER A 279 -5.57 6.78 17.42
C SER A 279 -4.45 5.81 17.00
N HIS A 280 -3.31 6.30 16.49
CA HIS A 280 -2.19 5.48 16.07
C HIS A 280 -1.11 5.25 17.15
N MET A 281 -1.20 5.90 18.31
CA MET A 281 -0.19 5.84 19.36
C MET A 281 -0.72 5.07 20.57
N MET A 282 0.13 4.23 21.17
CA MET A 282 -0.18 3.52 22.41
C MET A 282 0.87 3.76 23.50
N PRO A 283 0.48 4.13 24.73
CA PRO A 283 -0.81 4.72 25.13
C PRO A 283 -1.10 5.99 24.30
N PRO A 284 -2.30 6.60 24.38
CA PRO A 284 -2.80 7.53 23.36
C PRO A 284 -1.89 8.76 23.10
N SER A 285 -0.91 9.00 23.98
CA SER A 285 0.46 9.33 23.55
C SER A 285 1.44 8.91 24.65
N LYS A 286 2.33 7.91 24.43
CA LYS A 286 3.40 7.58 25.40
C LYS A 286 4.29 8.80 25.70
N VAL A 287 4.40 9.70 24.74
CA VAL A 287 5.18 10.94 24.84
C VAL A 287 4.48 11.93 25.77
N ALA A 288 3.16 12.10 25.67
CA ALA A 288 2.40 13.03 26.50
C ALA A 288 2.06 12.43 27.87
N TYR A 289 1.86 11.11 27.95
CA TYR A 289 1.46 10.41 29.18
C TYR A 289 2.32 9.16 29.41
N PRO A 290 3.58 9.32 29.87
CA PRO A 290 4.50 8.20 30.06
C PRO A 290 4.03 7.15 31.09
N TRP A 291 3.17 7.56 32.02
CA TRP A 291 2.71 6.76 33.16
C TRP A 291 1.45 5.93 32.87
N VAL A 292 0.81 6.15 31.73
CA VAL A 292 -0.40 5.43 31.33
C VAL A 292 0.03 4.10 30.74
N ALA A 293 -0.52 2.99 31.21
CA ALA A 293 -0.19 1.66 30.69
C ALA A 293 -1.25 1.10 29.73
N GLN A 294 -2.47 1.63 29.76
CA GLN A 294 -3.61 1.11 29.02
C GLN A 294 -4.26 2.20 28.18
N ASN A 295 -4.79 1.82 27.01
CA ASN A 295 -5.59 2.72 26.19
C ASN A 295 -7.06 2.58 26.58
N CYS A 296 -7.60 3.63 27.18
CA CYS A 296 -9.00 3.71 27.57
C CYS A 296 -9.79 4.66 26.65
N SER A 297 -9.16 5.27 25.64
CA SER A 297 -9.73 6.40 24.89
C SER A 297 -10.46 6.00 23.60
N LEU A 298 -10.11 4.86 22.97
CA LEU A 298 -10.67 4.48 21.67
C LEU A 298 -11.01 2.98 21.57
N GLN A 299 -12.21 2.69 21.05
CA GLN A 299 -12.58 1.39 20.48
C GLN A 299 -12.99 1.55 19.01
N VAL A 300 -12.72 0.51 18.21
CA VAL A 300 -13.13 0.46 16.81
C VAL A 300 -13.86 -0.84 16.54
N LEU A 301 -15.09 -0.75 16.01
CA LEU A 301 -15.94 -1.88 15.68
C LEU A 301 -16.23 -1.90 14.17
N THR A 302 -16.53 -3.09 13.63
CA THR A 302 -16.83 -3.27 12.20
C THR A 302 -18.33 -3.50 11.92
N SER A 303 -19.16 -3.49 12.97
CA SER A 303 -20.61 -3.68 12.90
C SER A 303 -21.32 -2.60 13.70
N ALA A 304 -22.38 -2.02 13.12
CA ALA A 304 -23.24 -1.04 13.79
C ALA A 304 -23.98 -1.62 15.02
N SER A 305 -24.19 -2.94 15.04
CA SER A 305 -24.90 -3.64 16.13
C SER A 305 -24.00 -4.03 17.28
N ALA A 306 -22.68 -3.91 17.13
CA ALA A 306 -21.75 -4.21 18.20
C ALA A 306 -21.71 -3.03 19.18
N THR A 307 -21.77 -3.32 20.47
CA THR A 307 -21.60 -2.33 21.54
C THR A 307 -20.14 -2.35 22.02
N PRO A 308 -19.53 -1.19 22.28
CA PRO A 308 -18.20 -1.16 22.89
C PRO A 308 -18.21 -1.86 24.26
N ALA A 309 -17.10 -2.49 24.61
CA ALA A 309 -16.95 -3.15 25.91
C ALA A 309 -16.75 -2.09 27.00
N ALA A 310 -17.83 -1.67 27.66
CA ALA A 310 -17.79 -0.69 28.73
C ALA A 310 -16.95 -1.17 29.93
N GLY A 311 -16.32 -0.24 30.64
CA GLY A 311 -15.58 -0.52 31.89
C GLY A 311 -14.20 -1.16 31.71
N SER A 312 -13.74 -1.37 30.48
CA SER A 312 -12.45 -2.03 30.19
C SER A 312 -11.51 -1.14 29.39
N CYS A 313 -10.21 -1.18 29.71
CA CYS A 313 -9.16 -0.54 28.91
C CYS A 313 -8.32 -1.60 28.22
N PHE A 314 -7.69 -1.23 27.10
CA PHE A 314 -6.98 -2.16 26.23
C PHE A 314 -5.47 -2.09 26.43
N ASN A 315 -4.83 -3.26 26.42
CA ASN A 315 -3.38 -3.43 26.43
C ASN A 315 -2.74 -3.40 25.03
N ALA A 316 -3.55 -3.16 23.99
CA ALA A 316 -3.11 -2.99 22.61
C ALA A 316 -3.99 -1.94 21.90
N LEU A 317 -3.51 -1.37 20.80
CA LEU A 317 -4.38 -0.58 19.92
C LEU A 317 -5.48 -1.46 19.35
N PRO A 318 -6.71 -0.95 19.21
CA PRO A 318 -7.77 -1.68 18.53
C PRO A 318 -7.35 -1.96 17.08
N ALA A 319 -7.82 -3.09 16.54
CA ALA A 319 -7.73 -3.31 15.10
C ALA A 319 -8.40 -2.11 14.39
N TYR A 320 -7.76 -1.59 13.34
CA TYR A 320 -8.22 -0.39 12.63
C TYR A 320 -8.25 0.91 13.46
N ALA A 321 -7.44 1.03 14.53
CA ALA A 321 -7.23 2.31 15.20
C ALA A 321 -6.78 3.42 14.23
N THR A 322 -6.16 3.03 13.12
CA THR A 322 -6.01 3.86 11.93
C THR A 322 -6.68 3.19 10.74
N VAL A 323 -7.26 4.00 9.86
CA VAL A 323 -7.95 3.53 8.66
C VAL A 323 -6.90 3.28 7.58
N ASN A 324 -6.78 2.03 7.15
CA ASN A 324 -6.16 1.69 5.87
C ASN A 324 -7.27 1.21 4.94
N CYS A 325 -7.57 1.99 3.90
CA CYS A 325 -8.68 1.69 3.01
C CYS A 325 -8.47 0.46 2.12
N VAL A 326 -7.24 -0.04 1.99
CA VAL A 326 -6.99 -1.34 1.36
C VAL A 326 -7.59 -2.46 2.22
N GLN A 327 -7.39 -2.37 3.54
CA GLN A 327 -7.87 -3.37 4.51
C GLN A 327 -9.35 -3.21 4.85
N ALA A 328 -9.86 -1.97 4.81
CA ALA A 328 -11.24 -1.62 5.14
C ALA A 328 -12.12 -1.35 3.90
N SER A 329 -11.69 -1.79 2.71
CA SER A 329 -12.39 -1.50 1.45
C SER A 329 -13.83 -2.04 1.45
N GLY A 330 -14.81 -1.13 1.37
CA GLY A 330 -16.23 -1.46 1.43
C GLY A 330 -16.74 -1.88 2.81
N MET A 331 -15.94 -1.68 3.86
CA MET A 331 -16.37 -1.83 5.24
C MET A 331 -16.81 -0.47 5.80
N THR A 332 -17.68 -0.51 6.81
CA THR A 332 -17.96 0.64 7.68
C THR A 332 -17.31 0.37 9.03
N LEU A 333 -16.40 1.26 9.43
CA LEU A 333 -15.74 1.21 10.73
C LEU A 333 -16.45 2.20 11.66
N TYR A 334 -16.71 1.80 12.89
CA TYR A 334 -17.35 2.62 13.91
C TYR A 334 -16.33 2.93 15.00
N TYR A 335 -16.02 4.21 15.15
CA TYR A 335 -15.08 4.72 16.15
C TYR A 335 -15.88 5.21 17.36
N TYR A 336 -15.49 4.71 18.52
CA TYR A 336 -16.10 5.00 19.81
C TYR A 336 -15.01 5.59 20.70
N TRP A 337 -15.11 6.89 20.98
CA TRP A 337 -14.19 7.57 21.87
C TRP A 337 -14.79 7.70 23.26
N ASN A 338 -13.91 7.53 24.24
CA ASN A 338 -14.13 7.92 25.61
C ASN A 338 -13.37 9.24 25.86
N ASP A 339 -14.04 10.25 26.39
CA ASP A 339 -13.43 11.54 26.71
C ASP A 339 -12.59 11.52 27.99
N MET A 340 -12.69 10.42 28.76
CA MET A 340 -11.87 10.13 29.95
C MET A 340 -12.14 11.11 31.10
N GLY A 341 -13.30 11.78 31.09
CA GLY A 341 -13.76 12.73 32.08
C GLY A 341 -13.87 12.10 33.47
N GLY A 342 -13.25 12.74 34.47
CA GLY A 342 -13.23 12.29 35.86
C GLY A 342 -14.25 13.05 36.70
N GLY A 343 -15.21 12.32 37.29
CA GLY A 343 -16.22 12.89 38.17
C GLY A 343 -15.61 13.57 39.41
N ASN A 344 -16.10 14.77 39.74
CA ASN A 344 -15.76 15.48 40.96
C ASN A 344 -16.18 14.65 42.19
N GLY A 345 -15.21 14.06 42.89
CA GLY A 345 -15.42 13.32 44.11
C GLY A 345 -14.54 13.86 45.25
N SER A 346 -14.75 15.11 45.66
CA SER A 346 -14.17 15.63 46.92
C SER A 346 -14.69 14.89 48.17
N ASN A 347 -15.61 13.93 48.01
CA ASN A 347 -16.15 13.11 49.09
C ASN A 347 -16.57 11.70 48.63
N THR A 348 -15.64 10.87 48.15
CA THR A 348 -15.90 9.43 48.04
C THR A 348 -14.69 8.60 48.45
N THR A 349 -14.88 7.78 49.47
CA THR A 349 -14.11 6.56 49.74
C THR A 349 -14.23 5.51 48.62
N ASN A 350 -15.02 5.78 47.58
CA ASN A 350 -15.18 5.03 46.34
C ASN A 350 -15.00 5.99 45.15
N GLY A 351 -13.75 6.25 44.77
CA GLY A 351 -13.38 7.21 43.73
C GLY A 351 -14.24 7.12 42.49
N SER A 352 -14.71 8.27 42.02
CA SER A 352 -15.49 8.45 40.80
C SER A 352 -14.64 8.08 39.58
N SER A 353 -14.62 6.79 39.26
CA SER A 353 -14.03 6.26 38.05
C SER A 353 -14.79 6.79 36.84
N ASP A 354 -14.08 7.37 35.88
CA ASP A 354 -14.51 7.41 34.48
C ASP A 354 -15.24 6.10 34.14
N ASP A 355 -16.45 6.21 33.59
CA ASP A 355 -17.34 5.08 33.36
C ASP A 355 -16.92 4.26 32.14
N LYS A 356 -15.96 4.76 31.34
CA LYS A 356 -15.34 4.03 30.22
C LYS A 356 -16.39 3.44 29.30
N ASP A 357 -17.44 4.19 29.02
CA ASP A 357 -18.59 3.72 28.25
C ASP A 357 -18.41 3.91 26.73
N TYR A 358 -17.39 4.68 26.33
CA TYR A 358 -17.00 4.95 24.94
C TYR A 358 -18.15 5.53 24.09
N ASN A 359 -19.02 6.35 24.68
CA ASN A 359 -20.16 6.91 23.96
C ASN A 359 -20.09 8.43 23.73
N ASP A 360 -19.02 9.09 24.16
CA ASP A 360 -18.85 10.54 24.07
C ASP A 360 -18.78 11.02 22.63
N ALA A 361 -18.01 10.30 21.80
CA ALA A 361 -17.92 10.58 20.38
C ALA A 361 -18.02 9.30 19.56
N VAL A 362 -19.07 9.22 18.76
CA VAL A 362 -19.32 8.09 17.86
C VAL A 362 -19.43 8.59 16.42
N TYR A 363 -18.57 8.04 15.57
CA TYR A 363 -18.63 8.28 14.13
C TYR A 363 -18.32 7.02 13.36
N SER A 364 -18.82 6.99 12.13
CA SER A 364 -18.53 5.93 11.17
C SER A 364 -17.62 6.42 10.07
N VAL A 365 -16.78 5.53 9.57
CA VAL A 365 -15.84 5.77 8.48
C VAL A 365 -16.05 4.71 7.42
N THR A 366 -16.27 5.14 6.19
CA THR A 366 -16.38 4.25 5.03
C THR A 366 -15.30 4.57 4.00
N CYS A 367 -14.72 3.52 3.44
CA CYS A 367 -13.73 3.62 2.36
C CYS A 367 -14.35 3.14 1.04
N SER A 368 -14.31 3.98 0.02
CA SER A 368 -14.68 3.64 -1.36
C SER A 368 -13.51 3.92 -2.29
N GLN A 369 -13.22 3.01 -3.22
CA GLN A 369 -12.15 3.21 -4.20
C GLN A 369 -12.62 4.19 -5.28
N VAL A 370 -11.79 5.18 -5.62
CA VAL A 370 -12.10 6.16 -6.67
C VAL A 370 -11.85 5.53 -8.03
N GLY A 371 -12.79 5.70 -8.96
CA GLY A 371 -12.57 5.39 -10.38
C GLY A 371 -12.69 3.92 -10.80
N THR A 372 -13.16 3.03 -9.92
CA THR A 372 -13.35 1.61 -10.29
C THR A 372 -14.81 1.18 -10.18
N THR A 373 -15.45 0.92 -11.33
CA THR A 373 -16.55 -0.05 -11.45
C THR A 373 -16.03 -1.50 -11.48
N ALA A 374 -14.71 -1.69 -11.58
CA ALA A 374 -14.03 -2.98 -11.62
C ALA A 374 -13.66 -3.51 -10.21
N PRO A 375 -13.52 -4.84 -10.03
CA PRO A 375 -13.35 -5.47 -8.72
C PRO A 375 -12.04 -5.06 -8.01
N LYS A 376 -12.13 -5.07 -6.68
CA LYS A 376 -11.12 -4.62 -5.70
C LYS A 376 -9.73 -5.22 -5.97
N GLY A 377 -8.71 -4.37 -6.13
CA GLY A 377 -7.31 -4.79 -6.26
C GLY A 377 -6.46 -3.79 -7.03
N LEU A 378 -5.14 -3.97 -6.98
CA LEU A 378 -4.22 -3.24 -7.85
C LEU A 378 -4.48 -3.66 -9.30
N VAL A 379 -4.92 -2.73 -10.13
CA VAL A 379 -5.20 -3.01 -11.55
C VAL A 379 -3.88 -2.98 -12.31
N LEU A 380 -3.41 -4.16 -12.73
CA LEU A 380 -2.38 -4.27 -13.76
C LEU A 380 -3.08 -4.14 -15.11
N THR A 381 -2.80 -3.06 -15.85
CA THR A 381 -3.16 -2.96 -17.26
C THR A 381 -1.92 -3.34 -18.07
N ASN A 382 -1.95 -4.54 -18.67
CA ASN A 382 -0.95 -4.99 -19.64
C ASN A 382 -1.28 -4.49 -21.04
#